data_AF-A0A949IPM1-F1
#
_entry.id   AF-A0A949IPM1-F1
#
_cell.length_a   1.000
_cell.length_b   1.000
_cell.length_c   1.000
_cell.angle_alpha   90.00
_cell.angle_beta   90.00
_cell.angle_gamma   90.00
#
_symmetry.space_group_name_H-M   'P 1'
#
loop_
_entity.id
_entity.type
_entity.pdbx_description
1 polymer ?
#
loop_
_entity_poly.entity_id
_entity_poly.type
_entity_poly.pdbx_seq_one_letter_code
_entity_poly.pdbx_strand_id
1 'polypeptide(L)'
;MKAGTKLSQRLGEMLVEAKILNTDGLNHAIELSSETGLPLGRVLVMCGYIGDRELEAAVKAQALVKDGAMTLQKAQAALALLASEGHDFDVCLKKVGWVTPDHAPVARLGELLQDAEIIGKMQLEDALKTSQETGLPLGRVLVLTNAVSDEMLSAALTAQVLVRDAKISREQAVQALRSSRFRRVNIEVSLIDLGFYKPPPRQRVKLGELLVLSGLVNEGDLMTALEMGLIREVPIGQMLVEGGFISKRILDTALKLQEIVSSHSLSALKAAEALREVATRHVSLARAISELDLGVAETRERVRLGEMLKAAGIVTDTEIKKALRDARRNSALLGKILLVTGAIDDQTLHATLRSLVLLRDEKINMEQAIFALNHARKNQITFDEALAELKWASNIEPEEFDQDEESQEALDLKHSNDFENSAEDK
;
A
#
# COMPACT_ATOMS: atom_id res chain seq x y z
N MET A 1 23.83 -22.76 9.33
CA MET A 1 23.37 -23.73 8.31
C MET A 1 22.17 -23.13 7.59
N LYS A 2 22.23 -22.98 6.26
CA LYS A 2 21.19 -22.30 5.45
C LYS A 2 19.92 -23.16 5.41
N ALA A 3 18.74 -22.55 5.59
CA ALA A 3 17.46 -23.26 5.56
C ALA A 3 17.19 -24.01 4.22
N GLY A 4 17.82 -23.56 3.12
CA GLY A 4 17.75 -24.23 1.83
C GLY A 4 18.34 -25.64 1.79
N THR A 5 19.35 -25.95 2.61
CA THR A 5 20.06 -27.25 2.56
C THR A 5 19.18 -28.41 3.05
N LYS A 6 18.27 -28.16 4.00
CA LYS A 6 17.33 -29.17 4.53
C LYS A 6 16.19 -29.49 3.55
N LEU A 7 15.74 -28.53 2.75
CA LEU A 7 14.72 -28.77 1.74
C LEU A 7 15.28 -29.54 0.54
N SER A 8 16.51 -29.23 0.13
CA SER A 8 17.20 -29.96 -0.94
C SER A 8 17.46 -31.42 -0.58
N GLN A 9 17.84 -31.71 0.68
CA GLN A 9 18.01 -33.09 1.17
C GLN A 9 16.71 -33.91 1.08
N ARG A 10 15.56 -33.32 1.41
CA ARG A 10 14.26 -34.02 1.31
C ARG A 10 13.87 -34.41 -0.11
N LEU A 11 14.25 -33.61 -1.12
CA LEU A 11 13.99 -33.95 -2.52
C LEU A 11 14.84 -35.16 -2.93
N GLY A 12 16.13 -35.13 -2.59
CA GLY A 12 17.06 -36.22 -2.87
C GLY A 12 16.64 -37.53 -2.21
N GLU A 13 16.30 -37.50 -0.93
CA GLU A 13 15.81 -38.66 -0.17
C GLU A 13 14.53 -39.23 -0.79
N MET A 14 13.59 -38.37 -1.20
CA MET A 14 12.34 -38.80 -1.85
C MET A 14 12.59 -39.51 -3.19
N LEU A 15 13.55 -39.03 -3.99
CA LEU A 15 13.95 -39.65 -5.25
C LEU A 15 14.66 -41.00 -5.04
N VAL A 16 15.46 -41.12 -3.98
CA VAL A 16 16.13 -42.37 -3.60
C VAL A 16 15.12 -43.42 -3.16
N GLU A 17 14.17 -43.05 -2.31
CA GLU A 17 13.12 -43.97 -1.83
C GLU A 17 12.16 -44.39 -2.96
N ALA A 18 11.95 -43.53 -3.95
CA ALA A 18 11.21 -43.85 -5.17
C ALA A 18 11.99 -44.70 -6.19
N LYS A 19 13.26 -45.03 -5.91
CA LYS A 19 14.19 -45.77 -6.79
C LYS A 19 14.47 -45.08 -8.14
N ILE A 20 14.26 -43.77 -8.22
CA ILE A 20 14.61 -42.95 -9.39
C ILE A 20 16.10 -42.59 -9.33
N LEU A 21 16.62 -42.37 -8.11
CA LEU A 21 17.99 -41.96 -7.86
C LEU A 21 18.71 -42.96 -6.96
N ASN A 22 19.99 -43.21 -7.22
CA ASN A 22 20.83 -44.02 -6.33
C ASN A 22 21.47 -43.14 -5.24
N THR A 23 21.72 -43.71 -4.05
CA THR A 23 22.39 -43.03 -2.93
C THR A 23 23.75 -42.44 -3.32
N ASP A 24 24.51 -43.15 -4.16
CA ASP A 24 25.83 -42.67 -4.61
C ASP A 24 25.70 -41.46 -5.55
N GLY A 25 24.70 -41.48 -6.44
CA GLY A 25 24.39 -40.34 -7.32
C GLY A 25 23.89 -39.12 -6.55
N LEU A 26 23.11 -39.34 -5.48
CA LEU A 26 22.67 -38.27 -4.60
C LEU A 26 23.85 -37.62 -3.85
N ASN A 27 24.74 -38.42 -3.25
CA ASN A 27 25.88 -37.91 -2.52
C ASN A 27 26.81 -37.10 -3.43
N HIS A 28 27.09 -37.61 -4.63
CA HIS A 28 27.89 -36.89 -5.62
C HIS A 28 27.24 -35.56 -6.05
N ALA A 29 25.92 -35.56 -6.29
CA ALA A 29 25.20 -34.34 -6.65
C ALA A 29 25.14 -33.32 -5.49
N ILE A 30 25.11 -33.76 -4.23
CA ILE A 30 25.16 -32.87 -3.06
C ILE A 30 26.53 -32.19 -2.95
N GLU A 31 27.62 -32.94 -3.10
CA GLU A 31 28.98 -32.41 -3.11
C GLU A 31 29.13 -31.36 -4.22
N LEU A 32 28.75 -31.71 -5.45
CA LEU A 32 28.87 -30.81 -6.59
C LEU A 32 27.95 -29.58 -6.50
N SER A 33 26.74 -29.73 -5.95
CA SER A 33 25.84 -28.61 -5.65
C SER A 33 26.44 -27.66 -4.60
N SER A 34 27.16 -28.20 -3.61
CA SER A 34 27.82 -27.39 -2.58
C SER A 34 29.04 -26.63 -3.10
N GLU A 35 29.80 -27.21 -4.04
CA GLU A 35 30.97 -26.59 -4.66
C GLU A 35 30.58 -25.55 -5.71
N THR A 36 29.57 -25.84 -6.53
CA THR A 36 29.16 -24.97 -7.64
C THR A 36 28.12 -23.92 -7.25
N GLY A 37 27.43 -24.11 -6.12
CA GLY A 37 26.32 -23.26 -5.68
C GLY A 37 25.02 -23.42 -6.49
N LEU A 38 24.98 -24.35 -7.44
CA LEU A 38 23.79 -24.64 -8.26
C LEU A 38 22.74 -25.44 -7.47
N PRO A 39 21.44 -25.29 -7.77
CA PRO A 39 20.38 -26.07 -7.12
C PRO A 39 20.55 -27.57 -7.35
N LEU A 40 20.37 -28.37 -6.29
CA LEU A 40 20.57 -29.83 -6.33
C LEU A 40 19.81 -30.52 -7.47
N GLY A 41 18.54 -30.14 -7.71
CA GLY A 41 17.74 -30.70 -8.80
C GLY A 41 18.36 -30.46 -10.19
N ARG A 42 18.95 -29.28 -10.41
CA ARG A 42 19.63 -28.94 -11.67
C ARG A 42 20.91 -29.74 -11.83
N VAL A 43 21.67 -29.91 -10.74
CA VAL A 43 22.88 -30.74 -10.71
C VAL A 43 22.55 -32.19 -11.03
N LEU A 44 21.47 -32.74 -10.46
CA LEU A 44 21.02 -34.10 -10.72
C LEU A 44 20.70 -34.34 -12.21
N VAL A 45 20.08 -33.37 -12.88
CA VAL A 45 19.83 -33.42 -14.34
C VAL A 45 21.13 -33.27 -15.14
N MET A 46 22.00 -32.34 -14.76
CA MET A 46 23.28 -32.12 -15.45
C MET A 46 24.21 -33.33 -15.39
N CYS A 47 24.25 -34.02 -14.26
CA CYS A 47 24.99 -35.27 -14.10
C CYS A 47 24.33 -36.48 -14.77
N GLY A 48 23.13 -36.30 -15.34
CA GLY A 48 22.39 -37.36 -16.02
C GLY A 48 21.82 -38.42 -15.08
N TYR A 49 21.69 -38.13 -13.79
CA TYR A 49 21.11 -39.06 -12.82
C TYR A 49 19.59 -39.14 -12.91
N ILE A 50 18.95 -38.03 -13.30
CA ILE A 50 17.50 -37.93 -13.54
C ILE A 50 17.25 -37.11 -14.80
N GLY A 51 16.12 -37.32 -15.47
CA GLY A 51 15.65 -36.49 -16.58
C GLY A 51 14.84 -35.27 -16.13
N ASP A 52 14.61 -34.31 -17.03
CA ASP A 52 13.80 -33.12 -16.74
C ASP A 52 12.37 -33.47 -16.28
N ARG A 53 11.78 -34.52 -16.86
CA ARG A 53 10.42 -34.99 -16.50
C ARG A 53 10.35 -35.54 -15.08
N GLU A 54 11.40 -36.23 -14.65
CA GLU A 54 11.49 -36.80 -13.30
C GLU A 54 11.74 -35.71 -12.27
N LEU A 55 12.56 -34.71 -12.63
CA LEU A 55 12.78 -33.52 -11.81
C LEU A 55 11.48 -32.73 -11.63
N GLU A 56 10.74 -32.47 -12.70
CA GLU A 56 9.45 -31.76 -12.66
C GLU A 56 8.45 -32.47 -11.74
N ALA A 57 8.31 -33.79 -11.90
CA ALA A 57 7.45 -34.61 -11.05
C ALA A 57 7.90 -34.59 -9.58
N ALA A 58 9.20 -34.68 -9.31
CA ALA A 58 9.73 -34.66 -7.95
C ALA A 58 9.53 -33.31 -7.25
N VAL A 59 9.69 -32.20 -7.98
CA VAL A 59 9.40 -30.85 -7.48
C VAL A 59 7.91 -30.70 -7.18
N LYS A 60 7.03 -31.18 -8.06
CA LYS A 60 5.58 -31.18 -7.85
C LYS A 60 5.17 -32.03 -6.64
N ALA A 61 5.74 -33.22 -6.50
CA ALA A 61 5.54 -34.09 -5.34
C ALA A 61 6.00 -33.41 -4.03
N GLN A 62 7.18 -32.78 -4.05
CA GLN A 62 7.74 -32.08 -2.90
C GLN A 62 6.86 -30.89 -2.47
N ALA A 63 6.32 -30.12 -3.42
CA ALA A 63 5.38 -29.04 -3.13
C ALA A 63 4.13 -29.58 -2.43
N LEU A 64 3.51 -30.63 -2.98
CA LEU A 64 2.31 -31.26 -2.40
C LEU A 64 2.54 -31.80 -0.98
N VAL A 65 3.73 -32.32 -0.68
CA VAL A 65 4.10 -32.78 0.67
C VAL A 65 4.35 -31.60 1.61
N LYS A 66 5.01 -30.54 1.12
CA LYS A 66 5.28 -29.33 1.90
C LYS A 66 3.99 -28.61 2.28
N ASP A 67 3.03 -28.57 1.37
CA ASP A 67 1.74 -27.91 1.53
C ASP A 67 0.74 -28.79 2.31
N GLY A 68 1.13 -30.00 2.74
CA GLY A 68 0.30 -30.92 3.52
C GLY A 68 -0.82 -31.61 2.72
N ALA A 69 -0.95 -31.30 1.43
CA ALA A 69 -1.95 -31.88 0.52
C ALA A 69 -1.70 -33.37 0.20
N MET A 70 -0.48 -33.87 0.47
CA MET A 70 -0.12 -35.27 0.28
C MET A 70 0.86 -35.74 1.35
N THR A 71 0.69 -36.98 1.83
CA THR A 71 1.67 -37.63 2.73
C THR A 71 2.92 -38.03 1.95
N LEU A 72 4.09 -37.96 2.60
CA LEU A 72 5.38 -38.37 2.02
C LEU A 72 5.34 -39.76 1.35
N GLN A 73 4.70 -40.74 2.00
CA GLN A 73 4.57 -42.11 1.49
C GLN A 73 3.80 -42.19 0.16
N LYS A 74 2.72 -41.42 0.02
CA LYS A 74 1.95 -41.34 -1.24
C LYS A 74 2.74 -40.65 -2.34
N ALA A 75 3.50 -39.61 -2.00
CA ALA A 75 4.37 -38.90 -2.93
C ALA A 75 5.44 -39.82 -3.52
N GLN A 76 6.10 -40.61 -2.65
CA GLN A 76 7.09 -41.60 -3.04
C GLN A 76 6.49 -42.71 -3.90
N ALA A 77 5.31 -43.22 -3.53
CA ALA A 77 4.61 -44.21 -4.34
C ALA A 77 4.23 -43.69 -5.73
N ALA A 78 3.82 -42.42 -5.86
CA ALA A 78 3.50 -41.82 -7.15
C ALA A 78 4.75 -41.67 -8.04
N LEU A 79 5.87 -41.27 -7.44
CA LEU A 79 7.16 -41.18 -8.13
C LEU A 79 7.68 -42.57 -8.54
N ALA A 80 7.50 -43.59 -7.71
CA ALA A 80 7.87 -44.96 -8.06
C ALA A 80 7.03 -45.49 -9.24
N LEU A 81 5.73 -45.17 -9.30
CA LEU A 81 4.87 -45.50 -10.44
C LEU A 81 5.33 -44.80 -11.71
N LEU A 82 5.69 -43.51 -11.62
CA LEU A 82 6.23 -42.74 -12.73
C LEU A 82 7.47 -43.43 -13.33
N ALA A 83 8.39 -43.87 -12.47
CA ALA A 83 9.61 -44.57 -12.87
C ALA A 83 9.33 -45.92 -13.55
N SER A 84 8.34 -46.67 -13.07
CA SER A 84 8.04 -48.01 -13.57
C SER A 84 7.14 -48.04 -14.81
N GLU A 85 6.20 -47.11 -14.94
CA GLU A 85 5.17 -47.15 -15.98
C GLU A 85 5.34 -46.05 -17.04
N GLY A 86 6.18 -45.02 -16.80
CA GLY A 86 6.44 -43.93 -17.75
C GLY A 86 5.22 -43.07 -18.13
N HIS A 87 4.14 -43.13 -17.35
CA HIS A 87 2.93 -42.34 -17.56
C HIS A 87 3.14 -40.88 -17.13
N ASP A 88 2.20 -40.01 -17.46
CA ASP A 88 2.18 -38.66 -16.90
C ASP A 88 2.03 -38.70 -15.37
N PHE A 89 2.71 -37.80 -14.64
CA PHE A 89 2.74 -37.81 -13.18
C PHE A 89 1.34 -37.64 -12.58
N ASP A 90 0.46 -36.89 -13.24
CA ASP A 90 -0.94 -36.72 -12.83
C ASP A 90 -1.76 -38.01 -12.86
N VAL A 91 -1.41 -38.95 -13.76
CA VAL A 91 -2.03 -40.29 -13.79
C VAL A 91 -1.52 -41.13 -12.62
N CYS A 92 -0.23 -41.03 -12.31
CA CYS A 92 0.40 -41.74 -11.20
C CYS A 92 -0.19 -41.29 -9.85
N LEU A 93 -0.44 -40.00 -9.68
CA LEU A 93 -1.10 -39.44 -8.50
C LEU A 93 -2.51 -40.02 -8.30
N LYS A 94 -3.33 -40.09 -9.37
CA LYS A 94 -4.66 -40.71 -9.29
C LYS A 94 -4.58 -42.18 -8.88
N LYS A 95 -3.59 -42.93 -9.39
CA LYS A 95 -3.39 -44.35 -9.06
C LYS A 95 -3.02 -44.59 -7.59
N VAL A 96 -2.25 -43.71 -6.96
CA VAL A 96 -1.93 -43.82 -5.51
C VAL A 96 -3.07 -43.37 -4.60
N GLY A 97 -4.28 -43.19 -5.13
CA GLY A 97 -5.41 -42.68 -4.37
C GLY A 97 -5.14 -41.26 -3.85
N TRP A 98 -4.28 -40.51 -4.55
CA TRP A 98 -4.32 -39.06 -4.51
C TRP A 98 -5.39 -38.65 -5.50
N VAL A 99 -6.62 -38.57 -4.99
CA VAL A 99 -7.60 -37.70 -5.61
C VAL A 99 -7.04 -36.31 -5.37
N THR A 100 -6.88 -35.49 -6.42
CA THR A 100 -6.79 -34.04 -6.23
C THR A 100 -7.80 -33.71 -5.16
N PRO A 101 -7.44 -33.12 -4.01
CA PRO A 101 -8.45 -32.82 -3.03
C PRO A 101 -9.61 -32.17 -3.79
N ASP A 102 -10.81 -32.73 -3.66
CA ASP A 102 -12.05 -32.17 -4.21
C ASP A 102 -12.38 -30.81 -3.55
N HIS A 103 -11.36 -30.04 -3.19
CA HIS A 103 -11.36 -28.64 -3.49
C HIS A 103 -11.36 -28.53 -5.02
N ALA A 104 -12.55 -28.71 -5.63
CA ALA A 104 -12.85 -28.04 -6.89
C ALA A 104 -12.24 -26.65 -6.75
N PRO A 105 -11.21 -26.31 -7.55
CA PRO A 105 -10.33 -25.20 -7.23
C PRO A 105 -11.21 -23.98 -7.02
N VAL A 106 -11.34 -23.58 -5.76
CA VAL A 106 -12.35 -22.64 -5.33
C VAL A 106 -11.91 -21.32 -5.95
N ALA A 107 -12.50 -21.03 -7.12
CA ALA A 107 -12.14 -19.94 -8.00
C ALA A 107 -10.64 -19.88 -8.35
N ARG A 108 -10.13 -20.71 -9.27
CA ARG A 108 -8.86 -20.39 -9.96
C ARG A 108 -9.00 -19.00 -10.59
N LEU A 109 -8.04 -18.11 -10.32
CA LEU A 109 -8.09 -16.70 -10.75
C LEU A 109 -8.38 -16.59 -12.25
N GLY A 110 -7.69 -17.39 -13.07
CA GLY A 110 -7.90 -17.44 -14.51
C GLY A 110 -9.30 -17.88 -14.94
N GLU A 111 -9.83 -18.96 -14.33
CA GLU A 111 -11.18 -19.46 -14.65
C GLU A 111 -12.26 -18.46 -14.22
N LEU A 112 -12.10 -17.82 -13.05
CA LEU A 112 -13.03 -16.82 -12.57
C LEU A 112 -13.07 -15.58 -13.49
N LEU A 113 -11.92 -15.12 -13.94
CA LEU A 113 -11.81 -13.99 -14.88
C LEU A 113 -12.34 -14.35 -16.27
N GLN A 114 -12.14 -15.58 -16.72
CA GLN A 114 -12.66 -16.09 -17.98
C GLN A 114 -14.19 -16.20 -17.96
N ASP A 115 -14.76 -16.80 -16.90
CA ASP A 115 -16.21 -16.92 -16.73
C ASP A 115 -16.88 -15.56 -16.57
N ALA A 116 -16.17 -14.58 -15.99
CA ALA A 116 -16.63 -13.20 -15.91
C ALA A 116 -16.49 -12.42 -17.23
N GLU A 117 -16.02 -13.04 -18.32
CA GLU A 117 -15.77 -12.41 -19.63
C GLU A 117 -14.83 -11.19 -19.52
N ILE A 118 -13.90 -11.22 -18.55
CA ILE A 118 -12.87 -10.20 -18.37
C ILE A 118 -11.68 -10.50 -19.28
N ILE A 119 -11.30 -11.78 -19.40
CA ILE A 119 -10.21 -12.24 -20.26
C ILE A 119 -10.68 -13.32 -21.23
N GLY A 120 -10.06 -13.38 -22.40
CA GLY A 120 -10.27 -14.46 -23.38
C GLY A 120 -9.44 -15.71 -23.07
N LYS A 121 -9.85 -16.85 -23.63
CA LYS A 121 -9.14 -18.13 -23.48
C LYS A 121 -7.67 -18.07 -23.90
N MET A 122 -7.40 -17.44 -25.05
CA MET A 122 -6.03 -17.30 -25.59
C MET A 122 -5.17 -16.40 -24.68
N GLN A 123 -5.71 -15.28 -24.19
CA GLN A 123 -5.00 -14.39 -23.25
C GLN A 123 -4.65 -15.12 -21.95
N LEU A 124 -5.55 -15.98 -21.46
CA LEU A 124 -5.29 -16.79 -20.28
C LEU A 124 -4.19 -17.83 -20.52
N GLU A 125 -4.20 -18.53 -21.65
CA GLU A 125 -3.18 -19.51 -22.03
C GLU A 125 -1.79 -18.87 -22.14
N ASP A 126 -1.69 -17.71 -22.79
CA ASP A 126 -0.43 -16.95 -22.93
C ASP A 126 0.09 -16.46 -21.57
N ALA A 127 -0.81 -15.97 -20.70
CA ALA A 127 -0.46 -15.52 -19.36
C ALA A 127 -0.01 -16.68 -18.46
N LEU A 128 -0.64 -17.86 -18.57
CA LEU A 128 -0.23 -19.06 -17.84
C LEU A 128 1.15 -19.54 -18.28
N LYS A 129 1.42 -19.54 -19.59
CA LYS A 129 2.74 -19.91 -20.12
C LYS A 129 3.82 -18.96 -19.60
N THR A 130 3.56 -17.65 -19.68
CA THR A 130 4.49 -16.62 -19.19
C THR A 130 4.71 -16.73 -17.67
N SER A 131 3.65 -17.03 -16.91
CA SER A 131 3.75 -17.26 -15.45
C SER A 131 4.63 -18.48 -15.13
N GLN A 132 4.49 -19.58 -15.87
CA GLN A 132 5.33 -20.77 -15.69
C GLN A 132 6.81 -20.52 -16.05
N GLU A 133 7.06 -19.77 -17.12
CA GLU A 133 8.43 -19.46 -17.57
C GLU A 133 9.14 -18.47 -16.63
N THR A 134 8.41 -17.47 -16.14
CA THR A 134 8.98 -16.39 -15.31
C THR A 134 8.95 -16.69 -13.81
N GLY A 135 8.09 -17.61 -13.36
CA GLY A 135 7.81 -17.87 -11.96
C GLY A 135 7.01 -16.78 -11.26
N LEU A 136 6.49 -15.78 -12.00
CA LEU A 136 5.62 -14.74 -11.47
C LEU A 136 4.18 -15.25 -11.30
N PRO A 137 3.40 -14.74 -10.32
CA PRO A 137 2.00 -15.07 -10.18
C PRO A 137 1.18 -14.69 -11.41
N LEU A 138 0.10 -15.44 -11.69
CA LEU A 138 -0.72 -15.26 -12.88
C LEU A 138 -1.37 -13.87 -12.92
N GLY A 139 -1.90 -13.39 -11.81
CA GLY A 139 -2.49 -12.05 -11.69
C GLY A 139 -1.47 -10.96 -12.04
N ARG A 140 -0.24 -11.07 -11.54
CA ARG A 140 0.83 -10.12 -11.89
C ARG A 140 1.15 -10.12 -13.38
N VAL A 141 1.20 -11.30 -13.99
CA VAL A 141 1.39 -11.42 -15.44
C VAL A 141 0.23 -10.80 -16.22
N LEU A 142 -1.02 -11.03 -15.79
CA LEU A 142 -2.22 -10.47 -16.43
C LEU A 142 -2.26 -8.94 -16.39
N VAL A 143 -1.76 -8.32 -15.33
CA VAL A 143 -1.61 -6.86 -15.25
C VAL A 143 -0.47 -6.37 -16.15
N LEU A 144 0.68 -7.04 -16.14
CA LEU A 144 1.84 -6.65 -16.97
C LEU A 144 1.58 -6.79 -18.47
N THR A 145 0.76 -7.76 -18.88
CA THR A 145 0.31 -7.92 -20.27
C THR A 145 -0.89 -7.03 -20.62
N ASN A 146 -1.34 -6.20 -19.68
CA ASN A 146 -2.51 -5.33 -19.81
C ASN A 146 -3.81 -6.08 -20.18
N ALA A 147 -3.88 -7.36 -19.81
CA ALA A 147 -5.09 -8.18 -19.98
C ALA A 147 -6.15 -7.82 -18.93
N VAL A 148 -5.72 -7.37 -17.74
CA VAL A 148 -6.57 -6.96 -16.62
C VAL A 148 -5.98 -5.72 -15.95
N SER A 149 -6.80 -4.78 -15.48
CA SER A 149 -6.34 -3.63 -14.71
C SER A 149 -6.07 -3.98 -13.24
N ASP A 150 -5.29 -3.19 -12.52
CA ASP A 150 -5.04 -3.38 -11.08
C ASP A 150 -6.33 -3.43 -10.26
N GLU A 151 -7.32 -2.58 -10.58
CA GLU A 151 -8.62 -2.57 -9.89
C GLU A 151 -9.39 -3.87 -10.13
N MET A 152 -9.33 -4.39 -11.35
CA MET A 152 -10.01 -5.64 -11.70
C MET A 152 -9.32 -6.87 -11.10
N LEU A 153 -7.98 -6.86 -11.02
CA LEU A 153 -7.25 -7.91 -10.31
C LEU A 153 -7.58 -7.89 -8.81
N SER A 154 -7.59 -6.70 -8.19
CA SER A 154 -7.98 -6.52 -6.79
C SER A 154 -9.41 -7.00 -6.52
N ALA A 155 -10.35 -6.71 -7.42
CA ALA A 155 -11.72 -7.21 -7.36
C ALA A 155 -11.77 -8.75 -7.46
N ALA A 156 -11.03 -9.34 -8.39
CA ALA A 156 -10.99 -10.79 -8.60
C ALA A 156 -10.39 -11.53 -7.38
N LEU A 157 -9.27 -11.05 -6.84
CA LEU A 157 -8.65 -11.60 -5.63
C LEU A 157 -9.58 -11.46 -4.42
N THR A 158 -10.28 -10.33 -4.28
CA THR A 158 -11.27 -10.13 -3.21
C THR A 158 -12.43 -11.13 -3.34
N ALA A 159 -12.92 -11.35 -4.57
CA ALA A 159 -13.94 -12.37 -4.82
C ALA A 159 -13.44 -13.76 -4.43
N GLN A 160 -12.23 -14.15 -4.83
CA GLN A 160 -11.64 -15.44 -4.46
C GLN A 160 -11.55 -15.62 -2.94
N VAL A 161 -11.13 -14.59 -2.20
CA VAL A 161 -11.12 -14.63 -0.73
C VAL A 161 -12.53 -14.86 -0.17
N LEU A 162 -13.54 -14.17 -0.70
CA LEU A 162 -14.93 -14.33 -0.23
C LEU A 162 -15.53 -15.70 -0.58
N VAL A 163 -15.20 -16.27 -1.74
CA VAL A 163 -15.61 -17.63 -2.12
C VAL A 163 -14.90 -18.66 -1.23
N ARG A 164 -13.60 -18.48 -0.97
CA ARG A 164 -12.81 -19.34 -0.08
C ARG A 164 -13.35 -19.33 1.34
N ASP A 165 -13.71 -18.16 1.86
CA ASP A 165 -14.32 -18.00 3.18
C ASP A 165 -15.80 -18.46 3.22
N ALA A 166 -16.32 -19.05 2.13
CA ALA A 166 -17.71 -19.50 1.95
C ALA A 166 -18.78 -18.41 2.18
N LYS A 167 -18.43 -17.13 1.99
CA LYS A 167 -19.35 -15.99 2.15
C LYS A 167 -20.22 -15.77 0.91
N ILE A 168 -19.72 -16.15 -0.27
CA ILE A 168 -20.41 -16.06 -1.55
C ILE A 168 -20.13 -17.32 -2.39
N SER A 169 -21.03 -17.66 -3.32
CA SER A 169 -20.80 -18.73 -4.28
C SER A 169 -19.92 -18.27 -5.46
N ARG A 170 -19.35 -19.22 -6.21
CA ARG A 170 -18.57 -18.91 -7.41
C ARG A 170 -19.42 -18.16 -8.45
N GLU A 171 -20.67 -18.58 -8.64
CA GLU A 171 -21.60 -17.96 -9.59
C GLU A 171 -21.90 -16.51 -9.20
N GLN A 172 -22.09 -16.26 -7.90
CA GLN A 172 -22.27 -14.91 -7.35
C GLN A 172 -21.02 -14.05 -7.57
N ALA A 173 -19.82 -14.61 -7.40
CA ALA A 173 -18.57 -13.91 -7.66
C ALA A 173 -18.42 -13.52 -9.15
N VAL A 174 -18.73 -14.44 -10.08
CA VAL A 174 -18.71 -14.18 -11.53
C VAL A 174 -19.69 -13.06 -11.89
N GLN A 175 -20.92 -13.12 -11.38
CA GLN A 175 -21.93 -12.09 -11.64
C GLN A 175 -21.52 -10.73 -11.06
N ALA A 176 -20.95 -10.69 -9.86
CA ALA A 176 -20.46 -9.47 -9.24
C ALA A 176 -19.26 -8.87 -10.00
N LEU A 177 -18.33 -9.70 -10.47
CA LEU A 177 -17.19 -9.26 -11.28
C LEU A 177 -17.63 -8.66 -12.61
N ARG A 178 -18.59 -9.29 -13.30
CA ARG A 178 -19.22 -8.71 -14.51
C ARG A 178 -19.80 -7.33 -14.20
N SER A 179 -20.60 -7.23 -13.14
CA SER A 179 -21.23 -5.96 -12.73
C SER A 179 -20.20 -4.87 -12.39
N SER A 180 -19.17 -5.25 -11.63
CA SER A 180 -18.06 -4.37 -11.23
C SER A 180 -17.32 -3.83 -12.45
N ARG A 181 -17.05 -4.65 -13.47
CA ARG A 181 -16.44 -4.22 -14.74
C ARG A 181 -17.29 -3.19 -15.47
N PHE A 182 -18.60 -3.45 -15.62
CA PHE A 182 -19.49 -2.55 -16.36
C PHE A 182 -19.72 -1.22 -15.63
N ARG A 183 -19.83 -1.25 -14.29
CA ARG A 183 -20.11 -0.07 -13.48
C ARG A 183 -18.87 0.68 -13.00
N ARG A 184 -17.68 0.07 -13.14
CA ARG A 184 -16.40 0.57 -12.60
C ARG A 184 -16.46 0.87 -11.09
N VAL A 185 -17.10 -0.02 -10.35
CA VAL A 185 -17.22 0.07 -8.88
C VAL A 185 -16.50 -1.10 -8.22
N ASN A 186 -16.13 -0.93 -6.95
CA ASN A 186 -15.56 -2.01 -6.15
C ASN A 186 -16.53 -3.21 -6.08
N ILE A 187 -15.99 -4.42 -6.16
CA ILE A 187 -16.77 -5.67 -6.12
C ILE A 187 -17.65 -5.79 -4.88
N GLU A 188 -17.22 -5.27 -3.72
CA GLU A 188 -18.05 -5.28 -2.51
C GLU A 188 -19.35 -4.51 -2.69
N VAL A 189 -19.31 -3.39 -3.40
CA VAL A 189 -20.50 -2.59 -3.74
C VAL A 189 -21.40 -3.39 -4.68
N SER A 190 -20.84 -4.01 -5.72
CA SER A 190 -21.60 -4.88 -6.62
C SER A 190 -22.26 -6.05 -5.91
N LEU A 191 -21.57 -6.68 -4.95
CA LEU A 191 -22.10 -7.79 -4.16
C LEU A 191 -23.24 -7.35 -3.22
N ILE A 192 -23.14 -6.14 -2.66
CA ILE A 192 -24.19 -5.57 -1.80
C ILE A 192 -25.43 -5.22 -2.65
N ASP A 193 -25.24 -4.56 -3.78
CA ASP A 193 -26.32 -4.19 -4.71
C ASP A 193 -27.10 -5.42 -5.21
N LEU A 194 -26.40 -6.53 -5.45
CA LEU A 194 -26.98 -7.81 -5.86
C LEU A 194 -27.59 -8.60 -4.69
N GLY A 195 -27.40 -8.15 -3.45
CA GLY A 195 -27.88 -8.82 -2.24
C GLY A 195 -27.12 -10.10 -1.88
N PHE A 196 -25.96 -10.34 -2.49
CA PHE A 196 -25.14 -11.54 -2.27
C PHE A 196 -24.25 -11.44 -1.04
N TYR A 197 -23.95 -10.23 -0.58
CA TYR A 197 -23.05 -10.00 0.54
C TYR A 197 -23.62 -8.97 1.50
N LYS A 198 -23.46 -9.23 2.80
CA LYS A 198 -23.73 -8.27 3.87
C LYS A 198 -22.42 -7.94 4.57
N PRO A 199 -21.98 -6.67 4.56
CA PRO A 199 -20.74 -6.30 5.23
C PRO A 199 -20.86 -6.54 6.74
N PRO A 200 -19.78 -6.96 7.41
CA PRO A 200 -19.79 -7.14 8.86
C PRO A 200 -20.11 -5.81 9.57
N PRO A 201 -20.79 -5.85 10.73
CA PRO A 201 -21.27 -4.67 11.44
C PRO A 201 -20.15 -3.75 11.96
N ARG A 202 -18.90 -4.23 11.97
CA ARG A 202 -17.71 -3.43 12.26
C ARG A 202 -16.78 -3.49 11.06
N GLN A 203 -16.69 -2.40 10.32
CA GLN A 203 -15.74 -2.25 9.22
C GLN A 203 -14.35 -2.04 9.83
N ARG A 204 -13.60 -3.13 9.97
CA ARG A 204 -12.18 -3.06 10.34
C ARG A 204 -11.39 -2.64 9.11
N VAL A 205 -10.46 -1.69 9.28
CA VAL A 205 -9.50 -1.33 8.23
C VAL A 205 -8.75 -2.59 7.81
N LYS A 206 -8.63 -2.86 6.50
CA LYS A 206 -7.91 -4.05 6.04
C LYS A 206 -6.41 -3.86 6.27
N LEU A 207 -5.72 -4.94 6.65
CA LEU A 207 -4.27 -4.90 6.90
C LEU A 207 -3.50 -4.42 5.66
N GLY A 208 -3.89 -4.89 4.47
CA GLY A 208 -3.28 -4.49 3.21
C GLY A 208 -3.45 -3.00 2.92
N GLU A 209 -4.65 -2.45 3.12
CA GLU A 209 -4.93 -1.02 2.95
C GLU A 209 -4.07 -0.16 3.90
N LEU A 210 -3.96 -0.57 5.17
CA LEU A 210 -3.12 0.13 6.14
C LEU A 210 -1.63 0.15 5.74
N LEU A 211 -1.13 -0.98 5.21
CA LEU A 211 0.25 -1.10 4.75
C LEU A 211 0.52 -0.27 3.50
N VAL A 212 -0.43 -0.24 2.55
CA VAL A 212 -0.35 0.62 1.36
C VAL A 212 -0.39 2.09 1.74
N LEU A 213 -1.33 2.50 2.60
CA LEU A 213 -1.42 3.88 3.09
C LEU A 213 -0.16 4.34 3.83
N SER A 214 0.53 3.42 4.52
CA SER A 214 1.81 3.74 5.19
C SER A 214 2.99 3.89 4.22
N GLY A 215 2.83 3.51 2.96
CA GLY A 215 3.89 3.51 1.95
C GLY A 215 4.91 2.38 2.10
N LEU A 216 4.66 1.41 2.99
CA LEU A 216 5.58 0.29 3.24
C LEU A 216 5.45 -0.84 2.22
N VAL A 217 4.29 -0.95 1.59
CA VAL A 217 4.00 -1.96 0.56
C VAL A 217 3.27 -1.25 -0.57
N ASN A 218 3.65 -1.48 -1.82
CA ASN A 218 2.91 -0.98 -2.97
C ASN A 218 1.75 -1.94 -3.33
N GLU A 219 0.79 -1.47 -4.12
CA GLU A 219 -0.39 -2.26 -4.49
C GLU A 219 -0.05 -3.53 -5.28
N GLY A 220 0.93 -3.47 -6.18
CA GLY A 220 1.36 -4.63 -6.98
C GLY A 220 1.97 -5.75 -6.14
N ASP A 221 2.80 -5.40 -5.16
CA ASP A 221 3.43 -6.33 -4.22
C ASP A 221 2.38 -6.91 -3.26
N LEU A 222 1.41 -6.10 -2.84
CA LEU A 222 0.27 -6.57 -2.06
C LEU A 222 -0.56 -7.60 -2.83
N MET A 223 -0.87 -7.34 -4.11
CA MET A 223 -1.62 -8.27 -4.95
C MET A 223 -0.86 -9.57 -5.19
N THR A 224 0.44 -9.48 -5.43
CA THR A 224 1.34 -10.65 -5.56
C THR A 224 1.33 -11.48 -4.27
N ALA A 225 1.46 -10.84 -3.10
CA ALA A 225 1.43 -11.52 -1.81
C ALA A 225 0.05 -12.14 -1.52
N LEU A 226 -1.04 -11.48 -1.94
CA LEU A 226 -2.40 -11.98 -1.79
C LEU A 226 -2.65 -13.21 -2.67
N GLU A 227 -2.24 -13.17 -3.94
CA GLU A 227 -2.38 -14.29 -4.87
C GLU A 227 -1.57 -15.50 -4.38
N MET A 228 -0.33 -15.29 -3.95
CA MET A 228 0.49 -16.35 -3.37
C MET A 228 -0.08 -16.89 -2.05
N GLY A 229 -0.69 -16.03 -1.23
CA GLY A 229 -1.38 -16.44 -0.01
C GLY A 229 -2.66 -17.23 -0.27
N LEU A 230 -3.36 -16.95 -1.37
CA LEU A 230 -4.48 -17.77 -1.84
C LEU A 230 -4.01 -19.13 -2.35
N ILE A 231 -2.91 -19.18 -3.11
CA ILE A 231 -2.34 -20.43 -3.63
C ILE A 231 -1.82 -21.33 -2.50
N ARG A 232 -1.13 -20.76 -1.52
CA ARG A 232 -0.49 -21.50 -0.41
C ARG A 232 -1.37 -21.65 0.83
N GLU A 233 -2.56 -21.07 0.82
CA GLU A 233 -3.46 -20.98 1.99
C GLU A 233 -2.81 -20.32 3.23
N VAL A 234 -1.87 -19.39 3.00
CA VAL A 234 -1.13 -18.68 4.05
C VAL A 234 -1.70 -17.26 4.23
N PRO A 235 -1.78 -16.74 5.46
CA PRO A 235 -2.20 -15.36 5.69
C PRO A 235 -1.32 -14.34 4.97
N ILE A 236 -1.92 -13.31 4.38
CA ILE A 236 -1.20 -12.28 3.62
C ILE A 236 -0.08 -11.61 4.43
N GLY A 237 -0.29 -11.38 5.73
CA GLY A 237 0.74 -10.80 6.59
C GLY A 237 2.01 -11.66 6.64
N GLN A 238 1.86 -12.98 6.71
CA GLN A 238 3.01 -13.90 6.68
C GLN A 238 3.65 -13.93 5.29
N MET A 239 2.87 -13.91 4.21
CA MET A 239 3.40 -13.82 2.85
C MET A 239 4.22 -12.54 2.62
N LEU A 240 3.77 -11.41 3.16
CA LEU A 240 4.50 -10.14 3.09
C LEU A 240 5.83 -10.18 3.87
N VAL A 241 5.88 -10.94 4.97
CA VAL A 241 7.13 -11.17 5.72
C VAL A 241 8.07 -12.12 4.99
N GLU A 242 7.56 -13.23 4.47
CA GLU A 242 8.35 -14.21 3.71
C GLU A 242 8.90 -13.63 2.40
N GLY A 243 8.12 -12.75 1.75
CA GLY A 243 8.54 -12.02 0.56
C GLY A 243 9.53 -10.88 0.84
N GLY A 244 9.82 -10.59 2.11
CA GLY A 244 10.76 -9.55 2.51
C GLY A 244 10.24 -8.12 2.38
N PHE A 245 8.94 -7.92 2.09
CA PHE A 245 8.33 -6.60 1.96
C PHE A 245 8.21 -5.89 3.32
N ILE A 246 7.93 -6.66 4.39
CA ILE A 246 7.86 -6.14 5.76
C ILE A 246 8.56 -7.08 6.73
N SER A 247 9.01 -6.54 7.87
CA SER A 247 9.52 -7.38 8.95
C SER A 247 8.39 -7.90 9.85
N LYS A 248 8.63 -9.00 10.57
CA LYS A 248 7.68 -9.51 11.60
C LYS A 248 7.30 -8.43 12.63
N ARG A 249 8.26 -7.56 13.01
CA ARG A 249 8.01 -6.42 13.91
C ARG A 249 7.00 -5.43 13.32
N ILE A 250 7.09 -5.14 12.03
CA ILE A 250 6.17 -4.23 11.34
C ILE A 250 4.79 -4.87 11.22
N LEU A 251 4.71 -6.17 10.90
CA LEU A 251 3.45 -6.91 10.89
C LEU A 251 2.75 -6.85 12.25
N ASP A 252 3.46 -7.14 13.35
CA ASP A 252 2.90 -7.09 14.71
C ASP A 252 2.44 -5.67 15.08
N THR A 253 3.14 -4.64 14.60
CA THR A 253 2.77 -3.23 14.81
C THR A 253 1.51 -2.86 14.02
N ALA A 254 1.43 -3.28 12.76
CA ALA A 254 0.27 -3.04 11.90
C ALA A 254 -1.00 -3.71 12.45
N LEU A 255 -0.89 -4.93 12.99
CA LEU A 255 -2.00 -5.63 13.65
C LEU A 255 -2.50 -4.89 14.91
N LYS A 256 -1.58 -4.41 15.76
CA LYS A 256 -1.94 -3.58 16.93
C LYS A 256 -2.65 -2.29 16.51
N LEU A 257 -2.16 -1.62 15.47
CA LEU A 257 -2.79 -0.42 14.93
C LEU A 257 -4.17 -0.69 14.34
N GLN A 258 -4.36 -1.84 13.68
CA GLN A 258 -5.67 -2.27 13.19
C GLN A 258 -6.68 -2.43 14.33
N GLU A 259 -6.26 -2.95 15.48
CA GLU A 259 -7.10 -3.04 16.69
C GLU A 259 -7.45 -1.65 17.24
N ILE A 260 -6.47 -0.75 17.36
CA ILE A 260 -6.66 0.64 17.86
C ILE A 260 -7.60 1.44 16.95
N VAL A 261 -7.51 1.25 15.62
CA VAL A 261 -8.45 1.88 14.69
C VAL A 261 -9.85 1.27 14.83
N SER A 262 -9.95 -0.05 15.03
CA SER A 262 -11.23 -0.72 15.24
C SER A 262 -11.94 -0.29 16.53
N SER A 263 -11.18 0.12 17.57
CA SER A 263 -11.72 0.72 18.79
C SER A 263 -12.06 2.21 18.66
N HIS A 264 -11.95 2.78 17.45
CA HIS A 264 -12.20 4.21 17.14
C HIS A 264 -11.30 5.18 17.91
N SER A 265 -10.16 4.69 18.43
CA SER A 265 -9.21 5.50 19.20
C SER A 265 -8.27 6.29 18.29
N LEU A 266 -8.04 5.80 17.06
CA LEU A 266 -7.16 6.41 16.06
C LEU A 266 -7.78 6.32 14.67
N SER A 267 -7.59 7.33 13.82
CA SER A 267 -8.02 7.25 12.42
C SER A 267 -7.08 6.36 11.59
N ALA A 268 -7.59 5.80 10.50
CA ALA A 268 -6.78 4.96 9.59
C ALA A 268 -5.55 5.72 9.04
N LEU A 269 -5.70 7.02 8.74
CA LEU A 269 -4.61 7.87 8.26
C LEU A 269 -3.52 8.07 9.32
N LYS A 270 -3.89 8.43 10.57
CA LYS A 270 -2.94 8.56 11.66
C LYS A 270 -2.27 7.22 11.99
N ALA A 271 -3.00 6.11 11.88
CA ALA A 271 -2.45 4.78 12.06
C ALA A 271 -1.40 4.45 10.98
N ALA A 272 -1.67 4.80 9.72
CA ALA A 272 -0.72 4.63 8.62
C ALA A 272 0.55 5.47 8.82
N GLU A 273 0.41 6.73 9.26
CA GLU A 273 1.53 7.61 9.61
C GLU A 273 2.34 7.03 10.77
N ALA A 274 1.69 6.56 11.84
CA ALA A 274 2.35 5.95 12.98
C ALA A 274 3.15 4.70 12.56
N LEU A 275 2.58 3.89 11.68
CA LEU A 275 3.22 2.70 11.14
C LEU A 275 4.46 3.07 10.32
N ARG A 276 4.38 4.13 9.50
CA ARG A 276 5.51 4.65 8.73
C ARG A 276 6.64 5.14 9.65
N GLU A 277 6.32 5.93 10.68
CA GLU A 277 7.32 6.42 11.65
C GLU A 277 8.02 5.29 12.40
N VAL A 278 7.29 4.25 12.80
CA VAL A 278 7.87 3.06 13.44
C VAL A 278 8.81 2.32 12.48
N ALA A 279 8.50 2.29 11.18
CA ALA A 279 9.31 1.62 10.18
C ALA A 279 10.58 2.42 9.83
N THR A 280 10.48 3.74 9.64
CA THR A 280 11.59 4.59 9.20
C THR A 280 12.53 4.98 10.33
N ARG A 281 11.99 5.36 11.49
CA ARG A 281 12.76 5.88 12.64
C ARG A 281 13.01 4.84 13.72
N HIS A 282 12.48 3.62 13.55
CA HIS A 282 12.59 2.51 14.51
C HIS A 282 12.12 2.82 15.94
N VAL A 283 11.29 3.85 16.09
CA VAL A 283 10.70 4.25 17.38
C VAL A 283 9.66 3.24 17.86
N SER A 284 9.26 3.37 19.13
CA SER A 284 8.16 2.58 19.68
C SER A 284 6.82 3.08 19.15
N LEU A 285 5.82 2.19 19.05
CA LEU A 285 4.47 2.56 18.62
C LEU A 285 3.86 3.65 19.52
N ALA A 286 4.06 3.55 20.84
CA ALA A 286 3.55 4.55 21.79
C ALA A 286 4.13 5.94 21.54
N ARG A 287 5.44 6.01 21.22
CA ARG A 287 6.11 7.26 20.87
C ARG A 287 5.61 7.81 19.54
N ALA A 288 5.48 6.97 18.51
CA ALA A 288 4.95 7.39 17.22
C ALA A 288 3.53 7.98 17.32
N ILE A 289 2.64 7.34 18.09
CA ILE A 289 1.28 7.85 18.33
C ILE A 289 1.32 9.17 19.11
N SER A 290 2.16 9.26 20.14
CA SER A 290 2.30 10.49 20.95
C SER A 290 2.84 11.65 20.12
N GLU A 291 3.84 11.43 19.27
CA GLU A 291 4.38 12.46 18.37
C GLU A 291 3.35 12.92 17.34
N LEU A 292 2.47 12.04 16.86
CA LEU A 292 1.37 12.42 15.97
C LEU A 292 0.25 13.20 16.68
N ASP A 293 -0.02 12.91 17.95
CA ASP A 293 -0.95 13.70 18.75
C ASP A 293 -0.36 15.06 19.16
N LEU A 294 0.96 15.14 19.32
CA LEU A 294 1.71 16.40 19.50
C LEU A 294 1.79 17.22 18.20
N GLY A 295 1.92 16.60 17.03
CA GLY A 295 1.86 17.29 15.73
C GLY A 295 0.47 17.88 15.42
N VAL A 296 -0.59 17.26 15.95
CA VAL A 296 -1.94 17.87 15.95
C VAL A 296 -2.05 18.97 17.02
N ALA A 297 -1.28 18.91 18.10
CA ALA A 297 -1.18 20.01 19.06
C ALA A 297 -0.43 21.22 18.46
N GLU A 298 0.60 21.04 17.63
CA GLU A 298 1.24 22.13 16.87
C GLU A 298 0.36 22.72 15.74
N THR A 299 -0.68 21.98 15.33
CA THR A 299 -1.73 22.52 14.45
C THR A 299 -2.88 23.16 15.24
N ARG A 300 -2.90 23.04 16.57
CA ARG A 300 -3.88 23.69 17.45
C ARG A 300 -3.31 25.03 17.91
N GLU A 301 -4.04 26.10 17.56
CA GLU A 301 -3.78 27.52 17.82
C GLU A 301 -2.81 28.27 16.89
N ARG A 302 -2.73 27.91 15.61
CA ARG A 302 -2.39 28.95 14.61
C ARG A 302 -3.57 29.90 14.47
N VAL A 303 -3.50 31.05 15.14
CA VAL A 303 -4.45 32.16 14.95
C VAL A 303 -4.52 32.46 13.46
N ARG A 304 -5.70 32.34 12.86
CA ARG A 304 -5.87 32.59 11.41
C ARG A 304 -5.93 34.09 11.15
N LEU A 305 -5.54 34.51 9.95
CA LEU A 305 -5.60 35.91 9.53
C LEU A 305 -6.98 36.56 9.76
N GLY A 306 -8.06 35.85 9.43
CA GLY A 306 -9.42 36.35 9.70
C GLY A 306 -9.76 36.45 11.20
N GLU A 307 -9.22 35.56 12.03
CA GLU A 307 -9.44 35.59 13.49
C GLU A 307 -8.68 36.74 14.14
N MET A 308 -7.45 36.99 13.70
CA MET A 308 -6.65 38.14 14.14
C MET A 308 -7.32 39.47 13.78
N LEU A 309 -7.72 39.63 12.51
CA LEU A 309 -8.39 40.86 12.05
C LEU A 309 -9.72 41.10 12.78
N LYS A 310 -10.45 40.03 13.09
CA LYS A 310 -11.67 40.10 13.89
C LYS A 310 -11.39 40.48 15.34
N ALA A 311 -10.40 39.85 15.97
CA ALA A 311 -10.01 40.13 17.35
C ALA A 311 -9.50 41.57 17.52
N ALA A 312 -8.82 42.11 16.51
CA ALA A 312 -8.40 43.50 16.47
C ALA A 312 -9.55 44.50 16.16
N GLY A 313 -10.75 44.02 15.81
CA GLY A 313 -11.90 44.86 15.46
C GLY A 313 -11.76 45.55 14.09
N ILE A 314 -10.88 45.05 13.23
CA ILE A 314 -10.58 45.62 11.91
C ILE A 314 -11.63 45.19 10.88
N VAL A 315 -12.09 43.94 10.97
CA VAL A 315 -13.10 43.38 10.08
C VAL A 315 -14.24 42.73 10.87
N THR A 316 -15.42 42.73 10.27
CA THR A 316 -16.63 42.11 10.83
C THR A 316 -16.82 40.67 10.37
N ASP A 317 -17.59 39.89 11.14
CA ASP A 317 -17.97 38.52 10.76
C ASP A 317 -18.69 38.45 9.40
N THR A 318 -19.40 39.51 9.02
CA THR A 318 -20.09 39.62 7.74
C THR A 318 -19.12 39.78 6.56
N GLU A 319 -18.06 40.57 6.74
CA GLU A 319 -17.02 40.79 5.73
C GLU A 319 -16.16 39.54 5.54
N ILE A 320 -15.79 38.87 6.63
CA ILE A 320 -15.07 37.59 6.58
C ILE A 320 -15.90 36.53 5.84
N LYS A 321 -17.20 36.40 6.16
CA LYS A 321 -18.09 35.42 5.49
C LYS A 321 -18.33 35.73 4.01
N LYS A 322 -18.29 37.00 3.61
CA LYS A 322 -18.36 37.40 2.21
C LYS A 322 -17.07 37.02 1.49
N ALA A 323 -15.92 37.40 2.04
CA ALA A 323 -14.62 37.08 1.47
C ALA A 323 -14.35 35.57 1.41
N LEU A 324 -14.78 34.78 2.41
CA LEU A 324 -14.64 33.32 2.42
C LEU A 324 -15.53 32.59 1.40
N ARG A 325 -16.69 33.17 1.04
CA ARG A 325 -17.53 32.62 -0.04
C ARG A 325 -16.81 32.72 -1.39
N ASP A 326 -16.08 33.81 -1.59
CA ASP A 326 -15.32 34.06 -2.81
C ASP A 326 -13.95 33.33 -2.80
N ALA A 327 -13.37 33.07 -1.62
CA ALA A 327 -12.02 32.52 -1.46
C ALA A 327 -11.85 30.99 -1.64
N ARG A 328 -12.88 30.23 -2.02
CA ARG A 328 -12.86 28.74 -2.15
C ARG A 328 -12.00 28.02 -1.08
N ARG A 329 -12.13 28.42 0.20
CA ARG A 329 -11.40 27.86 1.37
C ARG A 329 -9.88 28.07 1.41
N ASN A 330 -9.30 28.99 0.63
CA ASN A 330 -7.87 29.31 0.73
C ASN A 330 -7.64 30.55 1.61
N SER A 331 -6.94 30.37 2.74
CA SER A 331 -6.61 31.44 3.69
C SER A 331 -5.62 32.48 3.13
N ALA A 332 -4.76 32.11 2.18
CA ALA A 332 -3.86 33.04 1.50
C ALA A 332 -4.62 33.98 0.54
N LEU A 333 -5.73 33.49 -0.03
CA LEU A 333 -6.60 34.29 -0.90
C LEU A 333 -7.49 35.27 -0.10
N LEU A 334 -7.75 34.97 1.18
CA LEU A 334 -8.60 35.79 2.04
C LEU A 334 -8.06 37.22 2.18
N GLY A 335 -6.75 37.38 2.39
CA GLY A 335 -6.11 38.70 2.51
C GLY A 335 -6.24 39.54 1.23
N LYS A 336 -6.00 38.94 0.07
CA LYS A 336 -6.16 39.60 -1.24
C LYS A 336 -7.60 40.02 -1.50
N ILE A 337 -8.57 39.17 -1.15
CA ILE A 337 -10.00 39.48 -1.33
C ILE A 337 -10.44 40.60 -0.38
N LEU A 338 -9.98 40.59 0.87
CA LEU A 338 -10.27 41.68 1.83
C LEU A 338 -9.67 43.02 1.36
N LEU A 339 -8.51 42.99 0.71
CA LEU A 339 -7.88 44.17 0.12
C LEU A 339 -8.66 44.68 -1.11
N VAL A 340 -9.02 43.79 -2.04
CA VAL A 340 -9.80 44.13 -3.24
C VAL A 340 -11.21 44.63 -2.89
N THR A 341 -11.81 44.10 -1.82
CA THR A 341 -13.13 44.55 -1.34
C THR A 341 -13.06 45.84 -0.52
N GLY A 342 -11.86 46.37 -0.25
CA GLY A 342 -11.64 47.58 0.54
C GLY A 342 -11.92 47.43 2.03
N ALA A 343 -12.05 46.20 2.52
CA ALA A 343 -12.26 45.92 3.94
C ALA A 343 -10.98 46.11 4.78
N ILE A 344 -9.81 45.94 4.15
CA ILE A 344 -8.49 46.25 4.71
C ILE A 344 -7.64 46.96 3.66
N ASP A 345 -6.65 47.72 4.11
CA ASP A 345 -5.59 48.31 3.29
C ASP A 345 -4.31 47.47 3.34
N ASP A 346 -3.39 47.78 2.43
CA ASP A 346 -2.12 47.05 2.24
C ASP A 346 -1.26 47.05 3.51
N GLN A 347 -1.15 48.20 4.18
CA GLN A 347 -0.41 48.34 5.44
C GLN A 347 -0.99 47.44 6.55
N THR A 348 -2.32 47.39 6.68
CA THR A 348 -2.97 46.53 7.68
C THR A 348 -2.79 45.04 7.36
N LEU A 349 -2.79 44.66 6.08
CA LEU A 349 -2.53 43.29 5.66
C LEU A 349 -1.10 42.87 6.02
N HIS A 350 -0.11 43.69 5.67
CA HIS A 350 1.30 43.44 6.00
C HIS A 350 1.54 43.39 7.52
N ALA A 351 0.97 44.32 8.28
CA ALA A 351 1.07 44.33 9.74
C ALA A 351 0.43 43.07 10.35
N THR A 352 -0.72 42.63 9.84
CA THR A 352 -1.40 41.42 10.30
C THR A 352 -0.56 40.18 10.03
N LEU A 353 0.00 40.02 8.83
CA LEU A 353 0.86 38.89 8.50
C LEU A 353 2.11 38.85 9.38
N ARG A 354 2.74 40.02 9.61
CA ARG A 354 3.89 40.16 10.50
C ARG A 354 3.55 39.76 11.93
N SER A 355 2.38 40.17 12.44
CA SER A 355 1.91 39.80 13.78
C SER A 355 1.68 38.28 13.94
N LEU A 356 1.19 37.60 12.89
CA LEU A 356 0.96 36.16 12.90
C LEU A 356 2.28 35.36 12.91
N VAL A 357 3.30 35.85 12.21
CA VAL A 357 4.65 35.28 12.25
C VAL A 357 5.23 35.39 13.66
N LEU A 358 5.15 36.57 14.27
CA LEU A 358 5.71 36.80 15.62
C LEU A 358 4.93 36.07 16.73
N LEU A 359 3.63 35.82 16.55
CA LEU A 359 2.83 34.95 17.42
C LEU A 359 3.22 33.48 17.29
N ARG A 360 3.45 33.02 16.06
CA ARG A 360 3.89 31.65 15.78
C ARG A 360 5.26 31.37 16.39
N ASP A 361 6.14 32.36 16.36
CA ASP A 361 7.49 32.26 16.91
C ASP A 361 7.53 32.57 18.42
N GLU A 362 6.36 32.71 19.08
CA GLU A 362 6.17 33.02 20.50
C GLU A 362 6.90 34.30 20.99
N LYS A 363 7.25 35.20 20.07
CA LYS A 363 7.96 36.47 20.38
C LYS A 363 7.01 37.52 20.99
N ILE A 364 5.72 37.45 20.68
CA ILE A 364 4.66 38.31 21.22
C ILE A 364 3.41 37.47 21.55
N ASN A 365 2.58 37.92 22.49
CA ASN A 365 1.30 37.29 22.80
C ASN A 365 0.11 37.93 22.04
N MET A 366 -1.07 37.30 22.08
CA MET A 366 -2.25 37.74 21.31
C MET A 366 -2.70 39.17 21.66
N GLU A 367 -2.62 39.56 22.94
CA GLU A 367 -3.00 40.90 23.39
C GLU A 367 -2.02 41.96 22.88
N GLN A 368 -0.71 41.67 22.91
CA GLN A 368 0.34 42.52 22.36
C GLN A 368 0.18 42.68 20.84
N ALA A 369 -0.13 41.58 20.12
CA ALA A 369 -0.38 41.62 18.69
C ALA A 369 -1.58 42.51 18.35
N ILE A 370 -2.72 42.35 19.04
CA ILE A 370 -3.92 43.19 18.83
C ILE A 370 -3.63 44.66 19.13
N PHE A 371 -2.92 44.95 20.22
CA PHE A 371 -2.62 46.32 20.61
C PHE A 371 -1.64 46.99 19.62
N ALA A 372 -0.59 46.28 19.20
CA ALA A 372 0.36 46.76 18.21
C ALA A 372 -0.28 46.97 16.83
N LEU A 373 -1.21 46.09 16.41
CA LEU A 373 -1.96 46.25 15.16
C LEU A 373 -2.82 47.53 15.17
N ASN A 374 -3.54 47.75 16.27
CA ASN A 374 -4.37 48.94 16.42
C ASN A 374 -3.54 50.23 16.54
N HIS A 375 -2.38 50.16 17.19
CA HIS A 375 -1.45 51.27 17.29
C HIS A 375 -0.82 51.64 15.94
N ALA A 376 -0.34 50.64 15.20
CA ALA A 376 0.22 50.80 13.84
C ALA A 376 -0.80 51.47 12.91
N ARG A 377 -2.05 51.00 12.92
CA ARG A 377 -3.14 51.58 12.11
C ARG A 377 -3.50 53.00 12.51
N LYS A 378 -3.56 53.31 13.81
CA LYS A 378 -3.92 54.63 14.31
C LYS A 378 -2.86 55.69 13.98
N ASN A 379 -1.59 55.32 14.05
CA ASN A 379 -0.47 56.22 13.83
C ASN A 379 0.09 56.17 12.40
N GLN A 380 -0.43 55.29 11.54
CA GLN A 380 0.05 55.04 10.16
C GLN A 380 1.55 54.73 10.10
N ILE A 381 2.01 53.92 11.07
CA ILE A 381 3.39 53.44 11.18
C ILE A 381 3.43 51.94 10.90
N THR A 382 4.61 51.41 10.61
CA THR A 382 4.79 49.97 10.42
C THR A 382 4.57 49.19 11.72
N PHE A 383 4.29 47.89 11.60
CA PHE A 383 4.08 47.04 12.77
C PHE A 383 5.33 46.98 13.68
N ASP A 384 6.52 46.91 13.09
CA ASP A 384 7.77 46.86 13.84
C ASP A 384 8.08 48.20 14.55
N GLU A 385 7.77 49.34 13.93
CA GLU A 385 7.82 50.66 14.59
C GLU A 385 6.83 50.75 15.75
N ALA A 386 5.61 50.22 15.59
CA ALA A 386 4.63 50.16 16.67
C ALA A 386 5.15 49.29 17.84
N LEU A 387 5.79 48.15 17.57
CA LEU A 387 6.41 47.32 18.61
C LEU A 387 7.57 48.03 19.31
N ALA A 388 8.35 48.84 18.58
CA ALA A 388 9.43 49.65 19.15
C ALA A 388 8.92 50.76 20.07
N GLU A 389 7.90 51.52 19.64
CA GLU A 389 7.26 52.57 20.45
C GLU A 389 6.60 52.00 21.72
N LEU A 390 6.03 50.80 21.63
CA LEU A 390 5.41 50.08 22.74
C LEU A 390 6.42 49.37 23.65
N LYS A 391 7.72 49.47 23.34
CA LYS A 391 8.83 48.82 24.07
C LYS A 391 8.69 47.30 24.15
N TRP A 392 8.07 46.69 23.15
CA TRP A 392 7.96 45.23 23.01
C TRP A 392 8.99 44.65 22.03
N ALA A 393 9.82 45.50 21.40
CA ALA A 393 10.87 45.13 20.46
C ALA A 393 12.18 44.59 21.09
N SER A 394 12.25 44.40 22.42
CA SER A 394 13.51 44.13 23.13
C SER A 394 14.23 42.81 22.76
N ASN A 395 13.63 41.96 21.92
CA ASN A 395 14.17 40.66 21.50
C ASN A 395 13.98 40.37 19.98
N ILE A 396 13.71 41.39 19.16
CA ILE A 396 13.52 41.21 17.72
C ILE A 396 14.74 41.80 17.02
N GLU A 397 15.74 40.97 16.72
CA GLU A 397 16.79 41.36 15.78
C GLU A 397 16.15 41.62 14.40
N PRO A 398 16.54 42.69 13.69
CA PRO A 398 16.12 42.90 12.32
C PRO A 398 16.80 41.82 11.46
N GLU A 399 16.03 40.84 11.00
CA GLU A 399 16.46 39.99 9.89
C GLU A 399 16.59 40.88 8.65
N GLU A 400 17.80 40.92 8.08
CA GLU A 400 18.02 41.49 6.75
C GLU A 400 17.10 40.76 5.77
N PHE A 401 16.23 41.51 5.10
CA PHE A 401 15.40 40.99 4.01
C PHE A 401 16.34 40.55 2.88
N ASP A 402 16.57 39.24 2.73
CA ASP A 402 17.16 38.69 1.51
C ASP A 402 16.15 38.87 0.37
N GLN A 403 16.47 39.78 -0.56
CA GLN A 403 15.67 40.10 -1.75
C GLN A 403 15.65 38.96 -2.79
N ASP A 404 16.28 37.82 -2.48
CA ASP A 404 16.48 36.72 -3.42
C ASP A 404 15.33 35.69 -3.41
N GLU A 405 14.54 35.57 -2.33
CA GLU A 405 13.39 34.65 -2.29
C GLU A 405 12.19 35.13 -3.13
N GLU A 406 12.02 36.44 -3.29
CA GLU A 406 10.99 37.02 -4.17
C GLU A 406 11.26 36.70 -5.66
N SER A 407 12.53 36.50 -6.02
CA SER A 407 12.92 36.21 -7.41
C SER A 407 12.66 34.76 -7.81
N GLN A 408 12.79 33.81 -6.87
CA GLN A 408 12.53 32.39 -7.14
C GLN A 408 11.04 32.05 -7.12
N GLU A 409 10.25 32.58 -6.18
CA GLU A 409 8.79 32.41 -6.22
C GLU A 409 8.18 33.12 -7.45
N ALA A 410 8.70 34.28 -7.88
CA ALA A 410 8.24 34.95 -9.10
C ALA A 410 8.64 34.25 -10.40
N LEU A 411 9.74 33.49 -10.42
CA LEU A 411 10.17 32.68 -11.56
C LEU A 411 9.34 31.39 -11.67
N ASP A 412 9.04 30.73 -10.55
CA ASP A 412 8.22 29.53 -10.52
C ASP A 412 6.74 29.82 -10.86
N LEU A 413 6.23 31.00 -10.47
CA LEU A 413 4.89 31.48 -10.84
C LEU A 413 4.77 31.88 -12.33
N LYS A 414 5.86 32.33 -12.97
CA LYS A 414 5.86 32.59 -14.43
C LYS A 414 5.88 31.31 -15.25
N HIS A 415 6.64 30.29 -14.84
CA HIS A 415 6.66 29.00 -15.52
C HIS A 415 5.33 28.22 -15.39
N SER A 416 4.56 28.46 -14.33
CA SER A 416 3.20 27.88 -14.22
C SER A 416 2.17 28.54 -15.15
N ASN A 417 2.32 29.83 -15.46
CA ASN A 417 1.37 30.55 -16.33
C ASN A 417 1.65 30.37 -17.84
N ASP A 418 2.89 30.09 -18.23
CA ASP A 418 3.23 29.87 -19.65
C ASP A 418 2.80 28.48 -20.17
N PHE A 419 2.59 27.49 -19.29
CA PHE A 419 2.09 26.17 -19.68
C PHE A 419 0.56 26.10 -19.85
N GLU A 420 -0.21 26.95 -19.17
CA GLU A 420 -1.68 27.01 -19.34
C GLU A 420 -2.09 27.80 -20.59
N ASN A 421 -1.32 28.82 -21.02
CA ASN A 421 -1.65 29.62 -22.21
C ASN A 421 -1.26 28.99 -23.56
N SER A 422 -0.48 27.91 -23.58
CA SER A 422 -0.15 27.20 -24.84
C SER A 422 -1.14 26.08 -25.20
N ALA A 423 -2.14 25.79 -24.36
CA ALA A 423 -3.10 24.71 -24.58
C ALA A 423 -4.47 25.18 -25.10
N GLU A 424 -4.73 26.50 -25.16
CA GLU A 424 -5.99 27.04 -25.70
C GLU A 424 -5.90 27.54 -27.15
N ASP A 425 -4.71 27.63 -27.75
CA ASP A 425 -4.54 27.94 -29.17
C ASP A 425 -3.96 26.73 -29.94
N LYS A 426 -4.81 25.72 -30.21
CA LYS A 426 -4.68 24.82 -31.36
C LYS A 426 -5.97 24.07 -31.69
#